data_AF-A0A848H3B4-F1
#
_entry.id   AF-A0A848H3B4-F1
#
_cell.length_a   1.000
_cell.length_b   1.000
_cell.length_c   1.000
_cell.angle_alpha   90.00
_cell.angle_beta   90.00
_cell.angle_gamma   90.00
#
_symmetry.space_group_name_H-M   'P 1'
#
loop_
_entity.id
_entity.type
_entity.pdbx_description
1 polymer ?
#
loop_
_entity_poly.entity_id
_entity_poly.type
_entity_poly.pdbx_seq_one_letter_code
_entity_poly.pdbx_strand_id
1 'polypeptide(L)'
;MSTLLCCVAAVGLHLASYHSNPGFNNLNPGVYVVTKDGWTVGTYRNSEYRQSFYGGLTVQGDLMARTSVSLTVGGITGYKSENLLPLAVPSLKYMVTDQIGARVAFVPRHEKGGTATTHLMLEYKV
;
A
#
# COMPACT_ATOMS: atom_id res chain seq x y z
N MET A 1 -10.16 -26.28 -10.32
CA MET A 1 -10.33 -24.91 -9.77
C MET A 1 -9.14 -24.61 -8.86
N SER A 2 -8.61 -23.39 -8.97
CA SER A 2 -7.20 -23.03 -8.84
C SER A 2 -6.66 -22.94 -7.40
N THR A 3 -5.52 -23.60 -7.16
CA THR A 3 -4.74 -23.59 -5.91
C THR A 3 -4.18 -22.19 -5.54
N LEU A 4 -4.19 -21.22 -6.45
CA LEU A 4 -3.64 -19.88 -6.20
C LEU A 4 -4.45 -19.02 -5.22
N LEU A 5 -5.77 -19.24 -5.10
CA LEU A 5 -6.61 -18.44 -4.17
C LEU A 5 -6.56 -18.94 -2.72
N CYS A 6 -6.10 -20.16 -2.45
CA CYS A 6 -6.09 -20.73 -1.11
C CYS A 6 -5.34 -19.84 -0.09
N CYS A 7 -4.30 -19.16 -0.58
CA CYS A 7 -3.39 -18.41 0.27
C CYS A 7 -3.61 -16.89 0.23
N VAL A 8 -4.55 -16.38 -0.57
CA VAL A 8 -4.85 -14.94 -0.63
C VAL A 8 -5.76 -14.56 0.54
N ALA A 9 -5.42 -13.48 1.24
CA ALA A 9 -6.23 -12.89 2.30
C ALA A 9 -7.00 -11.65 1.81
N ALA A 10 -6.39 -10.87 0.92
CA ALA A 10 -7.00 -9.67 0.38
C ALA A 10 -6.44 -9.27 -0.98
N VAL A 11 -7.26 -8.54 -1.74
CA VAL A 11 -6.87 -7.80 -2.94
C VAL A 11 -7.18 -6.33 -2.69
N GLY A 12 -6.28 -5.42 -3.02
CA GLY A 12 -6.52 -4.00 -2.86
C GLY A 12 -6.21 -3.18 -4.11
N LEU A 13 -6.85 -2.02 -4.17
CA LEU A 13 -6.71 -1.02 -5.21
C LEU A 13 -6.04 0.22 -4.61
N HIS A 14 -5.00 0.72 -5.28
CA HIS A 14 -4.48 2.06 -5.02
C HIS A 14 -5.37 3.06 -5.77
N LEU A 15 -5.87 4.08 -5.09
CA LEU A 15 -6.81 5.04 -5.66
C LEU A 15 -6.16 6.39 -5.90
N ALA A 16 -5.78 7.05 -4.81
CA ALA A 16 -5.27 8.41 -4.84
C ALA A 16 -4.31 8.64 -3.68
N SER A 17 -3.47 9.66 -3.80
CA SER A 17 -2.64 10.12 -2.72
C SER A 17 -2.65 11.64 -2.61
N TYR A 18 -2.25 12.11 -1.44
CA TYR A 18 -1.95 13.50 -1.18
C TYR A 18 -0.47 13.62 -0.80
N HIS A 19 0.22 14.55 -1.45
CA HIS A 19 1.61 14.89 -1.17
C HIS A 19 1.67 16.26 -0.51
N SER A 20 2.48 16.40 0.55
CA SER A 20 2.67 17.67 1.24
C SER A 20 3.34 18.76 0.38
N ASN A 21 4.02 18.38 -0.70
CA ASN A 21 4.63 19.29 -1.67
C ASN A 21 3.94 19.14 -3.05
N PRO A 22 3.90 20.21 -3.88
CA PRO A 22 3.36 20.13 -5.24
C PRO A 22 4.31 19.40 -6.20
N GLY A 23 3.80 19.08 -7.40
CA GLY A 23 4.58 18.49 -8.50
C GLY A 23 4.58 16.95 -8.56
N PHE A 24 3.93 16.30 -7.60
CA PHE A 24 3.81 14.84 -7.54
C PHE A 24 2.47 14.35 -8.13
N ASN A 25 2.51 13.15 -8.70
CA ASN A 25 1.31 12.47 -9.16
C ASN A 25 0.44 12.03 -7.97
N ASN A 26 -0.74 12.63 -7.82
CA ASN A 26 -1.73 12.30 -6.79
C ASN A 26 -2.73 11.21 -7.24
N LEU A 27 -2.70 10.81 -8.52
CA LEU A 27 -3.52 9.72 -9.05
C LEU A 27 -2.62 8.50 -9.27
N ASN A 28 -2.68 7.58 -8.32
CA ASN A 28 -1.72 6.48 -8.22
C ASN A 28 -2.42 5.13 -8.41
N PRO A 29 -3.08 4.88 -9.55
CA PRO A 29 -3.84 3.68 -9.76
C PRO A 29 -2.91 2.48 -9.73
N GLY A 30 -3.41 1.38 -9.17
CA GLY A 30 -2.64 0.18 -8.99
C GLY A 30 -3.42 -0.88 -8.24
N VAL A 31 -2.79 -2.05 -8.11
CA VAL A 31 -3.36 -3.19 -7.41
C VAL A 31 -2.31 -3.83 -6.51
N TYR A 32 -2.77 -4.46 -5.44
CA TYR A 32 -1.93 -5.31 -4.60
C TYR A 32 -2.70 -6.52 -4.11
N VAL A 33 -1.95 -7.53 -3.68
CA VAL A 33 -2.47 -8.72 -3.02
C VAL A 33 -1.73 -8.94 -1.72
N VAL A 34 -2.46 -9.41 -0.72
CA VAL A 34 -1.92 -9.82 0.58
C VAL A 34 -2.25 -11.30 0.77
N THR A 35 -1.27 -12.10 1.15
CA THR A 35 -1.47 -13.50 1.51
C THR A 35 -1.86 -13.65 2.97
N LYS A 36 -2.42 -14.81 3.35
CA LYS A 36 -2.76 -15.15 4.74
C LYS A 36 -1.56 -15.09 5.68
N ASP A 37 -0.36 -15.32 5.14
CA ASP A 37 0.89 -15.31 5.88
C ASP A 37 1.55 -13.91 5.89
N GLY A 38 0.86 -12.89 5.38
CA GLY A 38 1.28 -11.49 5.42
C GLY A 38 2.15 -11.03 4.24
N TRP A 39 2.54 -11.91 3.32
CA TRP A 39 3.26 -11.49 2.11
C TRP A 39 2.39 -10.54 1.28
N THR A 40 2.96 -9.41 0.90
CA THR A 40 2.30 -8.39 0.10
C THR A 40 3.12 -8.12 -1.14
N VAL A 41 2.46 -8.14 -2.29
CA VAL A 41 3.05 -7.68 -3.56
C VAL A 41 2.06 -6.78 -4.27
N GLY A 42 2.56 -5.76 -4.95
CA GLY A 42 1.69 -4.82 -5.64
C GLY A 42 2.41 -3.99 -6.68
N THR A 43 1.61 -3.26 -7.45
CA THR A 43 2.09 -2.39 -8.50
C THR A 43 1.18 -1.18 -8.65
N TYR A 44 1.75 0.00 -8.85
CA TYR A 44 1.00 1.23 -9.03
C TYR A 44 1.82 2.27 -9.79
N ARG A 45 1.13 3.31 -10.29
CA ARG A 45 1.80 4.48 -10.87
C ARG A 45 2.26 5.43 -9.77
N ASN A 46 3.56 5.54 -9.58
CA ASN A 46 4.15 6.30 -8.48
C ASN A 46 4.06 7.83 -8.67
N SER A 47 4.56 8.54 -7.67
CA SER A 47 4.55 10.00 -7.59
C SER A 47 5.40 10.69 -8.65
N GLU A 48 6.36 9.97 -9.26
CA GLU A 48 7.19 10.41 -10.39
C GLU A 48 6.60 10.02 -11.76
N TYR A 49 5.32 9.62 -11.80
CA TYR A 49 4.60 9.19 -13.00
C TYR A 49 5.14 7.90 -13.65
N ARG A 50 5.89 7.08 -12.91
CA ARG A 50 6.47 5.81 -13.38
C ARG A 50 5.74 4.60 -12.78
N GLN A 51 5.79 3.46 -13.46
CA GLN A 51 5.29 2.22 -12.90
C GLN A 51 6.25 1.72 -11.82
N SER A 52 5.71 1.38 -10.65
CA SER A 52 6.44 0.78 -9.54
C SER A 52 5.93 -0.61 -9.24
N PHE A 53 6.83 -1.49 -8.83
CA PHE A 53 6.51 -2.79 -8.26
C PHE A 53 7.08 -2.83 -6.85
N TYR A 54 6.33 -3.40 -5.91
CA TYR A 54 6.78 -3.55 -4.55
C TYR A 54 6.43 -4.92 -3.99
N GLY A 55 7.20 -5.34 -3.00
CA GLY A 55 7.03 -6.62 -2.32
C GLY A 55 7.56 -6.55 -0.90
N GLY A 56 6.90 -7.24 0.02
CA GLY A 56 7.27 -7.21 1.42
C GLY A 56 6.36 -8.04 2.32
N LEU A 57 6.51 -7.83 3.64
CA LEU A 57 5.68 -8.41 4.68
C LEU A 57 4.80 -7.34 5.30
N THR A 58 3.52 -7.65 5.45
CA THR A 58 2.54 -6.85 6.17
C THR A 58 2.18 -7.55 7.46
N VAL A 59 2.44 -6.89 8.59
CA VAL A 59 1.93 -7.31 9.89
C VAL A 59 0.72 -6.44 10.21
N GLN A 60 -0.40 -7.05 10.58
CA GLN A 60 -1.64 -6.37 10.92
C GLN A 60 -2.09 -6.78 12.32
N GLY A 61 -2.53 -5.80 13.11
CA GLY A 61 -3.21 -6.02 14.39
C GLY A 61 -4.51 -5.25 14.44
N ASP A 62 -5.48 -5.77 15.17
CA ASP A 62 -6.74 -5.08 15.39
C ASP A 62 -6.56 -3.98 16.43
N LEU A 63 -7.05 -2.78 16.11
CA LEU A 63 -7.04 -1.61 16.98
C LEU A 63 -8.40 -1.45 17.68
N MET A 64 -9.48 -1.67 16.93
CA MET A 64 -10.88 -1.64 17.39
C MET A 64 -11.71 -2.62 16.54
N ALA A 65 -12.97 -2.85 16.88
CA ALA A 65 -13.83 -3.87 16.26
C ALA A 65 -13.86 -3.87 14.71
N ARG A 66 -13.78 -2.70 14.06
CA ARG A 66 -13.75 -2.56 12.59
C ARG A 66 -12.48 -1.86 12.09
N THR A 67 -11.50 -1.66 12.95
CA THR A 67 -10.30 -0.88 12.64
C THR A 67 -9.06 -1.69 12.93
N SER A 68 -8.17 -1.80 11.95
CA SER A 68 -6.87 -2.46 12.10
C SER A 68 -5.75 -1.49 11.78
N VAL A 69 -4.62 -1.65 12.45
CA VAL A 69 -3.35 -1.00 12.13
C VAL A 69 -2.44 -2.01 11.45
N SER A 70 -1.62 -1.56 10.50
CA SER A 70 -0.66 -2.43 9.83
C SER A 70 0.64 -1.71 9.55
N LEU A 71 1.71 -2.49 9.44
CA LEU A 71 3.00 -2.03 8.93
C LEU A 71 3.43 -2.96 7.79
N THR A 72 3.68 -2.38 6.62
CA THR A 72 4.30 -3.09 5.50
C THR A 72 5.76 -2.73 5.41
N VAL A 73 6.64 -3.73 5.47
CA VAL A 73 8.09 -3.57 5.29
C VAL A 73 8.57 -4.37 4.08
N GLY A 74 9.44 -3.79 3.26
CA GLY A 74 9.92 -4.44 2.05
C GLY A 74 10.73 -3.54 1.14
N GLY A 75 10.55 -3.70 -0.17
CA GLY A 75 11.21 -2.88 -1.19
C GLY A 75 10.29 -2.49 -2.33
N ILE A 76 10.63 -1.39 -3.00
CA ILE A 76 9.89 -0.82 -4.12
C ILE A 76 10.82 -0.35 -5.25
N THR A 77 10.42 -0.55 -6.50
CA THR A 77 11.17 -0.16 -7.70
C THR A 77 10.53 1.05 -8.39
N GLY A 78 11.18 1.57 -9.44
CA GLY A 78 10.57 2.55 -10.37
C GLY A 78 10.75 4.02 -10.01
N TYR A 79 11.54 4.32 -8.98
CA TYR A 79 11.98 5.68 -8.65
C TYR A 79 13.26 6.05 -9.41
N LYS A 80 13.50 7.35 -9.65
CA LYS A 80 14.69 7.82 -10.39
C LYS A 80 15.97 7.79 -9.56
N SER A 81 15.85 7.93 -8.24
CA SER A 81 17.00 7.94 -7.34
C SER A 81 17.74 6.61 -7.33
N GLU A 82 17.01 5.49 -7.23
CA GLU A 82 17.57 4.15 -7.13
C GLU A 82 16.68 3.11 -7.80
N ASN A 83 17.28 1.99 -8.22
CA ASN A 83 16.55 0.88 -8.83
C ASN A 83 15.63 0.15 -7.83
N LEU A 84 16.02 0.11 -6.55
CA LEU A 84 15.28 -0.49 -5.45
C LEU A 84 15.43 0.38 -4.21
N LEU A 85 14.31 0.81 -3.63
CA LEU A 85 14.26 1.57 -2.39
C LEU A 85 13.64 0.72 -1.28
N PRO A 86 14.09 0.88 -0.02
CA PRO A 86 13.41 0.29 1.12
C PRO A 86 12.03 0.91 1.32
N LEU A 87 11.09 0.10 1.80
CA LEU A 87 9.71 0.47 2.08
C LEU A 87 9.40 0.17 3.54
N ALA A 88 8.87 1.14 4.29
CA ALA A 88 8.31 0.95 5.62
C ALA A 88 7.06 1.84 5.76
N VAL A 89 5.89 1.25 5.59
CA VAL A 89 4.63 1.99 5.43
C VAL A 89 3.62 1.58 6.49
N PRO A 90 3.41 2.41 7.53
CA PRO A 90 2.28 2.24 8.42
C PRO A 90 0.97 2.57 7.70
N SER A 91 -0.09 1.87 8.06
CA SER A 91 -1.44 2.14 7.56
C SER A 91 -2.53 1.82 8.58
N LEU A 92 -3.66 2.47 8.41
CA LEU A 92 -4.90 2.22 9.13
C LEU A 92 -5.95 1.73 8.13
N LYS A 93 -6.69 0.69 8.50
CA LYS A 93 -7.81 0.16 7.72
C LYS A 93 -9.07 0.22 8.56
N TYR A 94 -10.15 0.74 7.97
CA TYR A 94 -11.49 0.67 8.52
C TYR A 94 -12.37 -0.19 7.60
N MET A 95 -12.97 -1.25 8.16
CA MET A 95 -13.91 -2.10 7.45
C MET A 95 -15.22 -1.33 7.24
N VAL A 96 -15.53 -1.00 6.00
CA VAL A 96 -16.79 -0.33 5.59
C VAL A 96 -17.92 -1.35 5.56
N THR A 97 -17.66 -2.53 5.02
CA THR A 97 -18.49 -3.74 5.11
C THR A 97 -17.68 -4.88 5.71
N ASP A 98 -18.21 -6.10 5.79
CA ASP A 98 -17.45 -7.26 6.29
C ASP A 98 -16.36 -7.72 5.31
N GLN A 99 -16.46 -7.30 4.04
CA GLN A 99 -15.54 -7.65 2.96
C GLN A 99 -14.73 -6.45 2.44
N ILE A 100 -15.26 -5.23 2.56
CA ILE A 100 -14.63 -4.03 1.98
C ILE A 100 -14.02 -3.17 3.10
N GLY A 101 -12.74 -2.87 2.99
CA GLY A 101 -12.02 -1.96 3.87
C GLY A 101 -11.47 -0.74 3.14
N ALA A 102 -11.65 0.45 3.71
CA ALA A 102 -10.93 1.65 3.31
C ALA A 102 -9.61 1.72 4.08
N ARG A 103 -8.48 1.85 3.39
CA ARG A 103 -7.15 1.89 4.00
C ARG A 103 -6.45 3.20 3.66
N VAL A 104 -5.85 3.80 4.67
CA VAL A 104 -5.00 4.99 4.54
C VAL A 104 -3.60 4.64 5.01
N ALA A 105 -2.63 4.79 4.13
CA ALA A 105 -1.21 4.65 4.42
C ALA A 105 -0.57 6.03 4.61
N PHE A 106 0.45 6.08 5.46
CA PHE A 106 1.26 7.26 5.67
C PHE A 106 2.73 6.95 5.40
N VAL A 107 3.36 7.71 4.51
CA VAL A 107 4.79 7.62 4.23
C VAL A 107 5.43 8.90 4.74
N PRO A 108 6.29 8.83 5.78
CA PRO A 108 6.97 10.01 6.28
C PRO A 108 7.96 10.52 5.23
N ARG A 109 8.23 11.82 5.28
CA ARG A 109 9.32 12.40 4.51
C ARG A 109 10.65 11.83 5.01
N HIS A 110 11.48 11.31 4.12
CA HIS A 110 12.79 10.73 4.47
C HIS A 110 13.99 11.57 4.02
N GLU A 111 13.82 12.51 3.06
CA GLU A 111 14.93 13.31 2.52
C GLU A 111 14.61 14.81 2.39
N LYS A 112 15.67 15.62 2.25
CA LYS A 112 15.56 17.04 1.86
C LYS A 112 15.02 17.13 0.43
N GLY A 113 13.85 17.74 0.24
CA GLY A 113 13.14 17.76 -1.05
C GLY A 113 12.09 16.66 -1.23
N GLY A 114 12.08 15.64 -0.36
CA GLY A 114 11.02 14.64 -0.32
C GLY A 114 9.70 15.20 0.23
N THR A 115 8.63 14.43 0.07
CA THR A 115 7.28 14.80 0.50
C THR A 115 6.74 13.75 1.47
N ALA A 116 5.95 14.18 2.45
CA ALA A 116 5.11 13.24 3.19
C ALA A 116 3.93 12.86 2.28
N THR A 117 3.49 11.61 2.36
CA THR A 117 2.42 11.10 1.51
C THR A 117 1.35 10.42 2.35
N THR A 118 0.09 10.79 2.12
CA THR A 118 -1.07 10.02 2.57
C THR A 118 -1.66 9.31 1.36
N HIS A 119 -1.82 8.01 1.43
CA HIS A 119 -2.23 7.19 0.28
C HIS A 119 -3.49 6.40 0.59
N LEU A 120 -4.53 6.58 -0.23
CA LEU A 120 -5.84 5.96 -0.09
C LEU A 120 -5.94 4.69 -0.93
N MET A 121 -6.42 3.64 -0.31
CA MET A 121 -6.68 2.33 -0.91
C MET A 121 -8.05 1.82 -0.54
N LEU A 122 -8.58 0.95 -1.40
CA LEU A 122 -9.73 0.11 -1.09
C LEU A 122 -9.27 -1.35 -1.11
N GLU A 123 -9.67 -2.12 -0.12
CA GLU A 123 -9.26 -3.52 0.06
C GLU A 123 -10.50 -4.42 0.10
N TYR A 124 -10.49 -5.48 -0.68
CA TYR A 124 -11.46 -6.56 -0.65
C TYR A 124 -10.85 -7.79 0.04
N LYS A 125 -11.45 -8.20 1.14
CA LYS A 125 -11.12 -9.42 1.87
C LYS A 125 -11.66 -10.63 1.11
N VAL A 126 -10.79 -11.62 0.86
CA VAL A 126 -11.08 -12.86 0.14
C VAL A 126 -11.55 -13.95 1.09
#